data_AF-A0A2K3K664-F1
#
_entry.id   AF-A0A2K3K664-F1
#
_cell.length_a   1.000
_cell.length_b   1.000
_cell.length_c   1.000
_cell.angle_alpha   90.00
_cell.angle_beta   90.00
_cell.angle_gamma   90.00
#
_symmetry.space_group_name_H-M   'P 1'
#
loop_
_entity.id
_entity.type
_entity.pdbx_description
1 polymer ?
#
loop_
_entity_poly.entity_id
_entity_poly.type
_entity_poly.pdbx_seq_one_letter_code
_entity_poly.pdbx_strand_id
1 'polypeptide(L)'
;MGSHVSKQVERRKTIHTEKKILSDLKTSGEDYPGSEYRPSDRKNWMNDLNPDKVHINQIVWPGTHDSATNKIGVPLITRPFAQCQSLSIYQQLARGTRLIDIRVQQDRRVCHGILLTYNIDVVINDVKKF
;
A
#
# COMPACT_ATOMS: atom_id res chain seq x y z
N MET A 1 20.73 -31.54 -14.69
CA MET A 1 19.65 -31.87 -13.72
C MET A 1 19.74 -31.13 -12.37
N GLY A 2 20.89 -30.61 -11.94
CA GLY A 2 21.04 -29.96 -10.61
C GLY A 2 20.37 -28.57 -10.43
N SER A 3 20.15 -27.80 -11.49
CA SER A 3 19.59 -26.44 -11.39
C SER A 3 18.09 -26.39 -11.05
N HIS A 4 17.33 -27.43 -11.41
CA HIS A 4 15.89 -27.51 -11.13
C HIS A 4 15.60 -27.96 -9.69
N VAL A 5 16.41 -28.88 -9.14
CA VAL A 5 16.28 -29.34 -7.75
C VAL A 5 16.61 -28.21 -6.77
N SER A 6 17.64 -27.41 -7.06
CA SER A 6 18.01 -26.24 -6.24
C SER A 6 16.86 -25.21 -6.14
N LYS A 7 16.24 -24.86 -7.28
CA LYS A 7 15.09 -23.94 -7.34
C LYS A 7 13.87 -24.45 -6.56
N GLN A 8 13.65 -25.76 -6.54
CA GLN A 8 12.50 -26.35 -5.83
C GLN A 8 12.70 -26.35 -4.31
N VAL A 9 13.92 -26.61 -3.83
CA VAL A 9 14.27 -26.52 -2.41
C VAL A 9 14.20 -25.07 -1.92
N GLU A 10 14.71 -24.13 -2.72
CA GLU A 10 14.67 -22.69 -2.43
C GLU A 10 13.22 -22.18 -2.33
N ARG A 11 12.36 -22.54 -3.30
CA ARG A 11 10.92 -22.22 -3.25
C ARG A 11 10.23 -22.77 -2.00
N ARG A 12 10.56 -24.00 -1.58
CA ARG A 12 9.98 -24.59 -0.35
C ARG A 12 10.40 -23.81 0.90
N LYS A 13 11.67 -23.38 0.96
CA LYS A 13 12.17 -22.51 2.05
C LYS A 13 11.41 -21.18 2.06
N THR A 14 11.27 -20.52 0.91
CA THR A 14 10.50 -19.26 0.80
C THR A 14 9.06 -19.42 1.28
N ILE A 15 8.35 -20.46 0.81
CA ILE A 15 6.96 -20.73 1.22
C ILE A 15 6.89 -20.98 2.74
N HIS A 16 7.83 -21.72 3.32
CA HIS A 16 7.84 -21.97 4.75
C HIS A 16 8.07 -20.68 5.55
N THR A 17 9.01 -19.84 5.10
CA THR A 17 9.27 -18.52 5.70
C THR A 17 8.05 -17.61 5.61
N GLU A 18 7.40 -17.51 4.45
CA GLU A 18 6.18 -16.71 4.27
C GLU A 18 5.02 -17.21 5.14
N LYS A 19 4.84 -18.54 5.26
CA LYS A 19 3.84 -19.13 6.15
C LYS A 19 4.09 -18.78 7.61
N LYS A 20 5.35 -18.85 8.05
CA LYS A 20 5.73 -18.48 9.42
C LYS A 20 5.47 -17.01 9.67
N ILE A 21 5.94 -16.12 8.78
CA ILE A 21 5.69 -14.67 8.86
C ILE A 21 4.18 -14.38 8.95
N LEU A 22 3.36 -15.05 8.11
CA LEU A 22 1.91 -14.89 8.15
C LEU A 22 1.30 -15.36 9.48
N SER A 23 1.80 -16.46 10.05
CA SER A 23 1.37 -16.95 11.37
C SER A 23 1.70 -15.95 12.46
N ASP A 24 2.95 -15.48 12.49
CA ASP A 24 3.44 -14.54 13.50
C ASP A 24 2.66 -13.21 13.42
N LEU A 25 2.38 -12.71 12.21
CA LEU A 25 1.55 -11.52 11.96
C LEU A 25 0.10 -11.68 12.42
N LYS A 26 -0.47 -12.88 12.34
CA LYS A 26 -1.83 -13.14 12.83
C LYS A 26 -1.91 -13.06 14.35
N THR A 27 -0.83 -13.41 15.03
CA THR A 27 -0.72 -13.36 16.50
C THR A 27 -0.26 -12.03 17.04
N SER A 28 0.25 -11.11 16.21
CA SER A 28 0.79 -9.81 16.64
C SER A 28 -0.21 -8.65 16.52
N GLY A 29 -1.46 -8.92 16.16
CA GLY A 29 -2.50 -7.90 16.12
C GLY A 29 -3.01 -7.56 17.52
N GLU A 30 -3.50 -6.34 17.72
CA GLU A 30 -4.25 -5.99 18.91
C GLU A 30 -5.75 -6.05 18.63
N ASP A 31 -6.51 -6.57 19.60
CA ASP A 31 -7.96 -6.54 19.57
C ASP A 31 -8.44 -5.16 20.04
N TYR A 32 -9.10 -4.45 19.15
CA TYR A 32 -9.79 -3.19 19.44
C TYR A 32 -11.16 -3.20 18.76
N PRO A 33 -12.13 -2.38 19.21
CA PRO A 33 -13.45 -2.33 18.61
C PRO A 33 -13.40 -2.09 17.09
N GLY A 34 -13.94 -3.02 16.29
CA GLY A 34 -13.96 -2.93 14.83
C GLY A 34 -12.75 -3.55 14.12
N SER A 35 -11.77 -4.08 14.85
CA SER A 35 -10.59 -4.79 14.27
C SER A 35 -10.97 -6.07 13.50
N GLU A 36 -12.13 -6.64 13.82
CA GLU A 36 -12.75 -7.78 13.16
C GLU A 36 -13.42 -7.44 11.82
N TYR A 37 -13.62 -6.15 11.52
CA TYR A 37 -14.26 -5.73 10.27
C TYR A 37 -13.38 -6.09 9.07
N ARG A 38 -13.90 -7.00 8.24
CA ARG A 38 -13.25 -7.48 7.01
C ARG A 38 -14.23 -7.29 5.86
N PRO A 39 -14.19 -6.16 5.12
CA PRO A 39 -15.09 -5.96 3.99
C PRO A 39 -14.83 -7.02 2.92
N SER A 40 -15.91 -7.61 2.39
CA SER A 40 -15.84 -8.59 1.29
C SER A 40 -15.36 -7.94 0.00
N ASP A 41 -15.76 -6.70 -0.26
CA ASP A 41 -15.25 -5.84 -1.32
C ASP A 41 -14.41 -4.69 -0.76
N ARG A 42 -13.08 -4.88 -0.75
CA ARG A 42 -12.14 -3.83 -0.32
C ARG A 42 -12.11 -2.63 -1.25
N LYS A 43 -12.49 -2.78 -2.52
CA LYS A 43 -12.52 -1.63 -3.45
C LYS A 43 -13.66 -0.71 -3.04
N ASN A 44 -14.82 -1.27 -2.70
CA ASN A 44 -16.05 -0.52 -2.45
C ASN A 44 -16.50 -0.52 -0.98
N TRP A 45 -15.60 -0.76 -0.03
CA TRP A 45 -15.93 -0.93 1.40
C TRP A 45 -16.69 0.23 2.05
N MET A 46 -16.58 1.44 1.49
CA MET A 46 -17.32 2.61 1.97
C MET A 46 -18.81 2.55 1.64
N ASN A 47 -19.25 1.73 0.68
CA ASN A 47 -20.67 1.55 0.33
C ASN A 47 -21.47 0.92 1.48
N ASP A 48 -20.78 0.18 2.36
CA ASP A 48 -21.39 -0.44 3.54
C ASP A 48 -21.55 0.55 4.70
N LEU A 49 -20.98 1.77 4.58
CA LEU A 49 -21.14 2.84 5.56
C LEU A 49 -22.48 3.54 5.35
N ASN A 50 -23.19 3.80 6.44
CA ASN A 50 -24.39 4.63 6.41
C ASN A 50 -24.01 6.11 6.62
N PRO A 51 -24.05 6.97 5.59
CA PRO A 51 -23.62 8.36 5.70
C PRO A 51 -24.50 9.22 6.63
N ASP A 52 -25.74 8.80 6.90
CA ASP A 52 -26.64 9.49 7.82
C ASP A 52 -26.31 9.19 9.30
N LYS A 53 -25.53 8.13 9.56
CA LYS A 53 -25.22 7.64 10.91
C LYS A 53 -23.73 7.70 11.26
N VAL A 54 -22.86 7.62 10.27
CA VAL A 54 -21.41 7.53 10.47
C VAL A 54 -20.75 8.81 10.00
N HIS A 55 -20.19 9.56 10.93
CA HIS A 55 -19.40 10.75 10.62
C HIS A 55 -17.97 10.38 10.20
N ILE A 56 -17.34 11.24 9.39
CA ILE A 56 -15.97 11.02 8.87
C ILE A 56 -14.95 10.73 9.98
N ASN A 57 -15.04 11.42 11.12
CA ASN A 57 -14.12 11.24 12.25
C ASN A 57 -14.33 9.95 13.05
N GLN A 58 -15.41 9.20 12.78
CA GLN A 58 -15.72 7.93 13.45
C GLN A 58 -15.24 6.70 12.65
N ILE A 59 -14.67 6.93 11.47
CA ILE A 59 -14.20 5.88 10.58
C ILE A 59 -12.72 5.59 10.87
N VAL A 60 -12.38 4.31 10.98
CA VAL A 60 -10.96 3.88 10.95
C VAL A 60 -10.48 3.94 9.52
N TRP A 61 -9.67 4.95 9.19
CA TRP A 61 -9.24 5.21 7.82
C TRP A 61 -7.95 4.47 7.45
N PRO A 62 -7.97 3.56 6.47
CA PRO A 62 -6.73 3.00 5.92
C PRO A 62 -5.99 4.08 5.12
N GLY A 63 -4.82 4.47 5.59
CA GLY A 63 -3.96 5.48 4.99
C GLY A 63 -2.63 4.92 4.52
N THR A 64 -1.96 5.65 3.63
CA THR A 64 -0.58 5.37 3.21
C THR A 64 0.27 6.63 3.34
N HIS A 65 1.44 6.48 3.94
CA HIS A 65 2.45 7.55 4.03
C HIS A 65 3.23 7.65 2.73
N ASP A 66 3.46 8.88 2.28
CA ASP A 66 4.19 9.24 1.06
C ASP A 66 3.81 8.34 -0.14
N SER A 67 2.52 8.39 -0.46
CA SER A 67 1.80 7.36 -1.22
C SER A 67 2.32 7.16 -2.64
N ALA A 68 2.85 8.22 -3.26
CA ALA A 68 3.27 8.22 -4.67
C ALA A 68 4.77 7.91 -4.86
N THR A 69 5.41 7.27 -3.89
CA THR A 69 6.85 6.92 -3.91
C THR A 69 7.18 5.60 -4.63
N ASN A 70 6.22 4.94 -5.29
CA ASN A 70 6.40 3.63 -5.93
C ASN A 70 7.45 3.56 -7.06
N LYS A 71 7.86 4.71 -7.59
CA LYS A 71 8.94 4.82 -8.57
C LYS A 71 10.01 5.84 -8.15
N ILE A 72 10.07 6.22 -6.88
CA ILE A 72 11.03 7.22 -6.38
C ILE A 72 12.46 6.63 -6.35
N GLY A 73 13.46 7.50 -6.53
CA GLY A 73 14.86 7.16 -6.34
C GLY A 73 15.44 6.14 -7.34
N VAL A 74 16.75 5.89 -7.20
CA VAL A 74 17.52 4.94 -8.00
C VAL A 74 17.55 3.60 -7.28
N PRO A 75 17.27 2.47 -7.96
CA PRO A 75 17.36 1.13 -7.36
C PRO A 75 18.71 0.92 -6.67
N LEU A 76 18.68 0.29 -5.49
CA LEU A 76 19.86 -0.05 -4.68
C LEU A 76 20.70 1.12 -4.13
N ILE A 77 20.38 2.37 -4.50
CA ILE A 77 21.12 3.55 -4.02
C ILE A 77 20.22 4.39 -3.12
N THR A 78 19.26 5.12 -3.69
CA THR A 78 18.38 6.03 -2.94
C THR A 78 16.99 5.44 -2.69
N ARG A 79 16.51 4.55 -3.57
CA ARG A 79 15.19 3.91 -3.43
C ARG A 79 14.99 3.17 -2.10
N PRO A 80 15.97 2.41 -1.55
CA PRO A 80 15.78 1.71 -0.28
C PRO A 80 15.46 2.63 0.90
N PHE A 81 15.84 3.90 0.82
CA PHE A 81 15.65 4.89 1.88
C PHE A 81 14.46 5.82 1.64
N ALA A 82 13.93 5.88 0.41
CA ALA A 82 12.91 6.84 0.00
C ALA A 82 11.57 6.21 -0.39
N GLN A 83 11.56 4.93 -0.78
CA GLN A 83 10.33 4.25 -1.20
C GLN A 83 9.51 3.78 0.00
N CYS A 84 8.36 4.43 0.23
CA CYS A 84 7.39 4.00 1.24
C CYS A 84 6.35 3.03 0.68
N GLN A 85 6.01 3.15 -0.61
CA GLN A 85 4.99 2.32 -1.25
C GLN A 85 5.52 1.58 -2.47
N SER A 86 5.01 0.40 -2.76
CA SER A 86 5.31 -0.35 -4.00
C SER A 86 4.17 -0.30 -5.03
N LEU A 87 2.95 0.04 -4.59
CA LEU A 87 1.75 0.08 -5.43
C LEU A 87 1.52 1.46 -6.04
N SER A 88 0.90 1.51 -7.22
CA SER A 88 0.32 2.75 -7.77
C SER A 88 -0.84 3.27 -6.90
N ILE A 89 -1.22 4.53 -7.08
CA ILE A 89 -2.32 5.14 -6.32
C ILE A 89 -3.63 4.39 -6.58
N TYR A 90 -3.94 4.08 -7.83
CA TYR A 90 -5.13 3.28 -8.16
C TYR A 90 -5.14 1.93 -7.43
N GLN A 91 -4.00 1.23 -7.38
CA GLN A 91 -3.89 -0.05 -6.69
C GLN A 91 -4.01 0.06 -5.17
N GLN A 92 -3.53 1.15 -4.56
CA GLN A 92 -3.73 1.43 -3.13
C GLN A 92 -5.21 1.64 -2.84
N LEU A 93 -5.90 2.49 -3.62
CA LEU A 93 -7.34 2.74 -3.50
C LEU A 93 -8.16 1.46 -3.68
N ALA A 94 -7.82 0.64 -4.69
CA ALA A 94 -8.47 -0.65 -4.96
C ALA A 94 -8.26 -1.69 -3.85
N ARG A 95 -7.24 -1.52 -2.99
CA ARG A 95 -7.01 -2.37 -1.81
C ARG A 95 -7.67 -1.84 -0.53
N GLY A 96 -8.34 -0.70 -0.60
CA GLY A 96 -9.12 -0.12 0.50
C GLY A 96 -8.53 1.17 1.09
N THR A 97 -7.36 1.63 0.64
CA THR A 97 -6.81 2.92 1.07
C THR A 97 -7.78 4.05 0.70
N ARG A 98 -7.93 5.02 1.61
CA ARG A 98 -8.75 6.23 1.40
C ARG A 98 -8.07 7.52 1.84
N LEU A 99 -6.98 7.43 2.61
CA LEU A 99 -6.09 8.55 2.89
C LEU A 99 -4.77 8.34 2.14
N ILE A 100 -4.42 9.32 1.31
CA ILE A 100 -3.17 9.33 0.55
C ILE A 100 -2.39 10.61 0.88
N ASP A 101 -1.12 10.46 1.25
CA ASP A 101 -0.17 11.55 1.48
C ASP A 101 0.60 11.78 0.18
N ILE A 102 0.34 12.91 -0.48
CA ILE A 102 0.95 13.26 -1.77
C ILE A 102 1.76 14.54 -1.63
N ARG A 103 3.06 14.44 -1.89
CA ARG A 103 4.02 15.55 -1.78
C ARG A 103 4.46 15.96 -3.17
N VAL A 104 4.36 17.26 -3.47
CA VAL A 104 4.55 17.80 -4.82
C VAL A 104 5.43 19.05 -4.75
N GLN A 105 6.37 19.18 -5.67
CA GLN A 105 7.18 20.39 -5.86
C GLN A 105 6.51 21.40 -6.80
N GLN A 106 7.06 22.62 -6.87
CA GLN A 106 6.54 23.71 -7.72
C GLN A 106 6.46 23.34 -9.21
N ASP A 107 7.34 22.45 -9.69
CA ASP A 107 7.35 21.92 -11.06
C ASP A 107 6.30 20.83 -11.32
N ARG A 108 5.37 20.63 -10.36
CA ARG A 108 4.30 19.63 -10.40
C ARG A 108 4.78 18.18 -10.41
N ARG A 109 6.02 17.92 -9.98
CA ARG A 109 6.52 16.54 -9.80
C ARG A 109 6.30 16.08 -8.37
N VAL A 110 5.94 14.81 -8.23
CA VAL A 110 5.90 14.13 -6.93
C VAL A 110 7.32 14.04 -6.37
N CYS A 111 7.47 14.28 -5.06
CA CYS A 111 8.77 14.33 -4.40
C CYS A 111 8.84 13.58 -3.06
N HIS A 112 10.07 13.24 -2.67
CA HIS A 112 10.45 12.84 -1.31
C HIS A 112 11.73 13.61 -0.95
N GLY A 113 11.57 14.77 -0.29
CA GLY A 113 12.67 15.73 -0.14
C GLY A 113 13.18 16.19 -1.50
N ILE A 114 14.49 16.03 -1.75
CA ILE A 114 15.13 16.41 -3.02
C ILE A 114 14.89 15.41 -4.16
N LEU A 115 14.37 14.21 -3.86
CA LEU A 115 14.13 13.19 -4.87
C LEU A 115 12.83 13.47 -5.59
N LEU A 116 12.86 13.38 -6.92
CA LEU A 116 11.69 13.59 -7.79
C LEU A 116 11.33 12.31 -8.52
N THR A 117 10.05 12.13 -8.79
CA THR A 117 9.54 11.04 -9.64
C THR A 117 8.68 11.61 -10.78
N TYR A 118 7.53 11.01 -11.08
CA TYR A 118 6.63 11.43 -12.15
C TYR A 118 5.81 12.69 -11.79
N ASN A 119 5.14 13.25 -12.81
CA ASN A 119 4.23 14.38 -12.68
C ASN A 119 2.97 14.00 -11.87
N ILE A 120 2.45 14.92 -11.06
CA ILE A 120 1.24 14.76 -10.25
C ILE A 120 0.01 14.33 -11.07
N ASP A 121 -0.03 14.61 -12.37
CA ASP A 121 -1.13 14.19 -13.24
C ASP A 121 -1.32 12.67 -13.27
N VAL A 122 -0.26 11.88 -13.05
CA VAL A 122 -0.37 10.43 -12.89
C VAL A 122 -1.23 10.08 -11.68
N VAL A 123 -1.03 10.76 -10.55
CA VAL A 123 -1.81 10.57 -9.31
C VAL A 123 -3.26 10.98 -9.55
N ILE A 124 -3.48 12.16 -10.14
CA ILE A 124 -4.84 12.67 -10.41
C ILE A 124 -5.60 11.73 -11.35
N ASN A 125 -4.94 11.20 -12.37
CA ASN A 125 -5.57 10.25 -13.30
C ASN A 125 -5.89 8.91 -12.62
N ASP A 126 -5.02 8.43 -11.73
CA ASP A 126 -5.29 7.23 -10.94
C ASP A 126 -6.50 7.42 -10.00
N VAL A 127 -6.64 8.59 -9.38
CA VAL A 127 -7.80 8.94 -8.54
C VAL A 127 -9.07 9.05 -9.38
N LYS A 128 -9.02 9.70 -10.55
CA LYS A 128 -10.18 9.83 -11.47
C LYS A 128 -10.63 8.49 -12.05
N LYS A 129 -9.69 7.56 -12.24
CA LYS A 129 -9.95 6.22 -12.75
C LYS A 129 -10.62 5.33 -11.70
N PHE A 130 -10.32 5.56 -10.43
CA PHE A 130 -10.82 4.76 -9.32
C PHE A 130 -12.33 4.96 -9.13
#